data_AF-A0A3B9IPS2-F1
#
_entry.id   AF-A0A3B9IPS2-F1
#
_cell.length_a   1.000
_cell.length_b   1.000
_cell.length_c   1.000
_cell.angle_alpha   90.00
_cell.angle_beta   90.00
_cell.angle_gamma   90.00
#
_symmetry.space_group_name_H-M   'P 1'
#
loop_
_entity.id
_entity.type
_entity.pdbx_description
1 polymer ?
#
loop_
_entity_poly.entity_id
_entity_poly.type
_entity_poly.pdbx_seq_one_letter_code
_entity_poly.pdbx_strand_id
1 'polypeptide(L)'
;RKTFGKPICEHQAIQLKLGEMATRLQAARLLTYDAARAYDRGERCDMEAGMAKYFASEAAVANSLEAMRIHGGYGYSKEYDVERYFRDAPLMCIGEGTNEIQRMIIARQLIARNPA
;
A
#
# COMPACT_ATOMS: atom_id res chain seq x y z
N ARG A 1 -18.18 -16.13 0.81
CA ARG A 1 -18.95 -16.06 -0.46
C ARG A 1 -18.64 -17.30 -1.32
N LYS A 2 -19.65 -17.93 -1.93
CA LYS A 2 -19.49 -19.08 -2.85
C LYS A 2 -20.17 -18.77 -4.19
N THR A 3 -19.58 -19.21 -5.30
CA THR A 3 -20.16 -19.14 -6.65
C THR A 3 -19.69 -20.33 -7.46
N PHE A 4 -20.50 -20.81 -8.41
CA PHE A 4 -20.14 -21.93 -9.28
C PHE A 4 -19.63 -23.16 -8.51
N GLY A 5 -20.34 -23.53 -7.44
CA GLY A 5 -20.07 -24.73 -6.65
C GLY A 5 -18.89 -24.65 -5.67
N LYS A 6 -18.12 -23.55 -5.61
CA LYS A 6 -16.97 -23.44 -4.70
C LYS A 6 -16.80 -22.05 -4.04
N PRO A 7 -16.08 -21.94 -2.92
CA PRO A 7 -15.62 -20.67 -2.37
C PRO A 7 -14.92 -19.80 -3.41
N ILE A 8 -15.18 -18.49 -3.41
CA ILE A 8 -14.61 -17.62 -4.45
C ILE A 8 -13.07 -17.54 -4.42
N CYS A 9 -12.46 -17.79 -3.27
CA CYS A 9 -11.00 -17.85 -3.10
C CYS A 9 -10.35 -19.03 -3.83
N GLU A 10 -11.14 -20.00 -4.32
CA GLU A 10 -10.66 -21.11 -5.15
C GLU A 10 -10.75 -20.81 -6.66
N HIS A 11 -11.24 -19.63 -7.05
CA HIS A 11 -11.16 -19.18 -8.44
C HIS A 11 -9.82 -18.50 -8.68
N GLN A 12 -9.10 -18.91 -9.72
CA GLN A 12 -7.76 -18.40 -10.06
C GLN A 12 -7.73 -16.87 -10.14
N ALA A 13 -8.76 -16.24 -10.72
CA ALA A 13 -8.86 -14.78 -10.81
C ALA A 13 -8.86 -14.07 -9.44
N ILE A 14 -9.42 -14.70 -8.40
CA ILE A 14 -9.38 -14.17 -7.03
C ILE A 14 -8.02 -14.46 -6.39
N GLN A 15 -7.45 -15.63 -6.62
CA GLN A 15 -6.12 -15.99 -6.12
C GLN A 15 -5.03 -15.04 -6.62
N LEU A 16 -5.07 -14.68 -7.91
CA LEU A 16 -4.13 -13.71 -8.49
C LEU A 16 -4.20 -12.35 -7.78
N LYS A 17 -5.42 -11.85 -7.50
CA LYS A 17 -5.62 -10.61 -6.75
C LYS A 17 -5.09 -10.72 -5.33
N LEU A 18 -5.42 -11.79 -4.62
CA LEU A 18 -4.97 -12.00 -3.24
C LEU A 18 -3.45 -12.11 -3.14
N GLY A 19 -2.80 -12.82 -4.07
CA GLY A 19 -1.34 -12.93 -4.13
C GLY A 19 -0.66 -11.57 -4.33
N GLU A 20 -1.17 -10.75 -5.25
CA GLU A 20 -0.65 -9.41 -5.49
C GLU A 20 -0.90 -8.47 -4.29
N MET A 21 -2.10 -8.50 -3.72
CA MET A 21 -2.45 -7.69 -2.54
C MET A 21 -1.57 -8.04 -1.33
N ALA A 22 -1.35 -9.32 -1.08
CA ALA A 22 -0.48 -9.80 -0.01
C ALA A 22 0.98 -9.36 -0.24
N THR A 23 1.46 -9.43 -1.48
CA THR A 23 2.82 -8.99 -1.85
C THR A 23 3.01 -7.49 -1.60
N ARG A 24 2.06 -6.66 -2.06
CA ARG A 24 2.07 -5.21 -1.79
C ARG A 24 2.07 -4.90 -0.30
N LEU A 25 1.21 -5.57 0.47
CA LEU A 25 1.14 -5.38 1.92
C LEU A 25 2.47 -5.73 2.60
N GLN A 26 3.07 -6.86 2.23
CA GLN A 26 4.32 -7.29 2.85
C GLN A 26 5.49 -6.35 2.48
N ALA A 27 5.58 -5.91 1.23
CA ALA A 27 6.57 -4.92 0.81
C ALA A 27 6.40 -3.58 1.55
N ALA A 28 5.17 -3.07 1.67
CA ALA A 28 4.87 -1.85 2.42
C ALA A 28 5.25 -1.96 3.90
N ARG A 29 4.97 -3.10 4.53
CA ARG A 29 5.34 -3.38 5.92
C ARG A 29 6.85 -3.41 6.10
N LEU A 30 7.58 -4.05 5.19
CA LEU A 30 9.04 -4.13 5.26
C LEU A 30 9.68 -2.75 5.12
N LEU A 31 9.25 -1.93 4.16
CA LEU A 31 9.73 -0.56 4.00
C LEU A 31 9.44 0.30 5.24
N THR A 32 8.23 0.17 5.80
CA THR A 32 7.83 0.89 7.02
C THR A 32 8.72 0.53 8.20
N TYR A 33 8.95 -0.77 8.45
CA TYR A 33 9.83 -1.19 9.52
C TYR A 33 11.29 -0.86 9.27
N ASP A 34 11.72 -0.79 8.02
CA ASP A 34 13.07 -0.37 7.69
C ASP A 34 13.32 1.10 8.05
N ALA A 35 12.37 1.97 7.68
CA ALA A 35 12.38 3.37 8.08
C ALA A 35 12.36 3.54 9.61
N ALA A 36 11.51 2.78 10.31
CA ALA A 36 11.44 2.81 11.78
C ALA A 36 12.77 2.37 12.41
N ARG A 37 13.37 1.26 11.93
CA ARG A 37 14.67 0.80 12.43
C ARG A 37 15.78 1.81 12.18
N ALA A 38 15.79 2.51 11.04
CA ALA A 38 16.77 3.55 10.76
C ALA A 38 16.61 4.73 11.75
N TYR A 39 15.37 5.15 12.00
CA TYR A 39 15.06 6.17 12.99
C TYR A 39 15.51 5.77 14.41
N ASP A 40 15.21 4.54 14.83
CA ASP A 40 15.58 4.02 16.16
C ASP A 40 17.10 3.90 16.36
N ARG A 41 17.88 3.77 15.29
CA ARG A 41 19.36 3.83 15.33
C ARG A 41 19.91 5.26 15.44
N GLY A 42 19.04 6.28 15.41
CA GLY A 42 19.43 7.69 15.41
C GLY A 42 19.98 8.17 14.05
N GLU A 43 19.75 7.41 12.98
CA GLU A 43 20.20 7.76 11.64
C GLU A 43 19.22 8.71 10.95
N ARG A 44 19.73 9.52 10.02
CA ARG A 44 18.87 10.35 9.16
C ARG A 44 18.14 9.45 8.15
N CYS A 45 16.83 9.34 8.28
CA CYS A 45 16.01 8.37 7.54
C CYS A 45 15.04 8.98 6.52
N ASP A 46 15.33 10.17 5.97
CA ASP A 46 14.43 10.86 5.02
C ASP A 46 14.10 10.00 3.78
N MET A 47 15.10 9.26 3.28
CA MET A 47 14.95 8.42 2.09
C MET A 47 14.06 7.20 2.39
N GLU A 48 14.35 6.51 3.49
CA GLU A 48 13.65 5.32 3.95
C GLU A 48 12.20 5.64 4.31
N ALA A 49 11.97 6.71 5.06
CA ALA A 49 10.64 7.19 5.42
C ALA A 49 9.83 7.61 4.17
N GLY A 50 10.48 8.29 3.22
CA GLY A 50 9.86 8.66 1.96
C GLY A 50 9.46 7.45 1.12
N MET A 51 10.33 6.43 1.01
CA MET A 51 10.03 5.17 0.33
C MET A 51 8.87 4.44 0.99
N ALA A 52 8.86 4.36 2.32
CA ALA A 52 7.80 3.73 3.08
C ALA A 52 6.45 4.42 2.84
N LYS A 53 6.38 5.75 3.01
CA LYS A 53 5.13 6.51 2.86
C LYS A 53 4.59 6.42 1.43
N TYR A 54 5.45 6.62 0.44
CA TYR A 54 5.08 6.54 -0.97
C TYR A 54 4.52 5.17 -1.31
N PHE A 55 5.28 4.11 -1.05
CA PHE A 55 4.87 2.77 -1.47
C PHE A 55 3.65 2.27 -0.69
N ALA A 56 3.61 2.49 0.62
CA ALA A 56 2.50 2.03 1.46
C ALA A 56 1.17 2.69 1.09
N SER A 57 1.18 3.99 0.75
CA SER A 57 -0.05 4.69 0.34
C SER A 57 -0.56 4.21 -1.02
N GLU A 58 0.30 4.05 -2.03
CA GLU A 58 -0.08 3.47 -3.33
C GLU A 58 -0.60 2.02 -3.18
N ALA A 59 0.07 1.22 -2.34
CA ALA A 59 -0.35 -0.13 -2.03
C ALA A 59 -1.74 -0.16 -1.37
N ALA A 60 -2.02 0.78 -0.45
CA ALA A 60 -3.32 0.89 0.20
C ALA A 60 -4.44 1.22 -0.80
N VAL A 61 -4.20 2.16 -1.73
CA VAL A 61 -5.17 2.50 -2.78
C VAL A 61 -5.42 1.32 -3.72
N ALA A 62 -4.36 0.66 -4.19
CA ALA A 62 -4.51 -0.50 -5.07
C ALA A 62 -5.25 -1.65 -4.38
N ASN A 63 -4.89 -1.96 -3.13
CA ASN A 63 -5.50 -3.05 -2.38
C ASN A 63 -6.95 -2.75 -1.99
N SER A 64 -7.27 -1.52 -1.59
CA SER A 64 -8.65 -1.17 -1.25
C SER A 64 -9.57 -1.26 -2.48
N LEU A 65 -9.10 -0.80 -3.65
CA LEU A 65 -9.83 -0.93 -4.91
C LEU A 65 -10.06 -2.39 -5.32
N GLU A 66 -9.05 -3.25 -5.18
CA GLU A 66 -9.22 -4.69 -5.45
C GLU A 66 -10.16 -5.36 -4.44
N ALA A 67 -10.10 -4.95 -3.17
CA ALA A 67 -11.01 -5.44 -2.16
C ALA A 67 -12.47 -5.07 -2.49
N MET A 68 -12.74 -3.84 -2.97
CA MET A 68 -14.07 -3.45 -3.47
C MET A 68 -14.58 -4.41 -4.56
N ARG A 69 -13.72 -4.73 -5.54
CA ARG A 69 -14.05 -5.65 -6.65
C ARG A 69 -14.35 -7.07 -6.16
N ILE A 70 -13.57 -7.59 -5.21
CA ILE A 70 -13.76 -8.93 -4.63
C ILE A 70 -15.11 -9.01 -3.88
N HIS A 71 -15.47 -7.95 -3.16
CA HIS A 71 -16.76 -7.87 -2.45
C HIS A 71 -17.95 -7.64 -3.39
N GLY A 72 -17.73 -7.14 -4.61
CA GLY A 72 -18.78 -6.86 -5.59
C GLY A 72 -19.70 -5.75 -5.10
N GLY A 73 -21.02 -5.91 -5.27
CA GLY A 73 -22.00 -4.92 -4.79
C GLY A 73 -21.89 -4.62 -3.29
N TYR A 74 -21.58 -5.65 -2.47
CA TYR A 74 -21.35 -5.48 -1.03
C TYR A 74 -20.12 -4.63 -0.71
N GLY A 75 -19.22 -4.43 -1.67
CA GLY A 75 -18.09 -3.51 -1.52
C GLY A 75 -18.53 -2.07 -1.26
N TYR A 76 -19.72 -1.67 -1.70
CA TYR A 76 -20.27 -0.33 -1.48
C TYR A 76 -21.17 -0.24 -0.23
N SER A 77 -21.38 -1.35 0.48
CA SER A 77 -22.21 -1.39 1.68
C SER A 77 -21.39 -1.06 2.92
N LYS A 78 -21.95 -0.24 3.82
CA LYS A 78 -21.38 0.05 5.15
C LYS A 78 -21.39 -1.15 6.10
N GLU A 79 -22.02 -2.26 5.71
CA GLU A 79 -21.94 -3.53 6.45
C GLU A 79 -20.52 -4.12 6.46
N TYR A 80 -19.67 -3.72 5.50
CA TYR A 80 -18.29 -4.16 5.40
C TYR A 80 -17.36 -2.94 5.41
N ASP A 81 -16.26 -3.02 6.17
CA ASP A 81 -15.29 -1.92 6.29
C ASP A 81 -14.57 -1.56 4.97
N VAL A 82 -14.67 -2.40 3.94
CA VAL A 82 -13.96 -2.23 2.67
C VAL A 82 -14.28 -0.90 2.00
N GLU A 83 -15.54 -0.44 2.09
CA GLU A 83 -15.96 0.85 1.54
C GLU A 83 -15.23 2.02 2.22
N ARG A 84 -15.05 1.92 3.54
CA ARG A 84 -14.33 2.92 4.33
C ARG A 84 -12.86 2.92 3.95
N TYR A 85 -12.22 1.76 3.90
CA TYR A 85 -10.80 1.67 3.50
C TYR A 85 -10.56 2.21 2.09
N PHE A 86 -11.49 2.01 1.16
CA PHE A 86 -11.42 2.59 -0.17
C PHE A 86 -11.51 4.13 -0.16
N ARG A 87 -12.41 4.71 0.64
CA ARG A 87 -12.52 6.17 0.78
C ARG A 87 -11.31 6.80 1.47
N ASP A 88 -10.73 6.12 2.46
CA ASP A 88 -9.65 6.66 3.28
C ASP A 88 -8.29 6.56 2.57
N ALA A 89 -8.05 5.51 1.78
CA ALA A 89 -6.75 5.27 1.15
C ALA A 89 -6.22 6.42 0.27
N PRO A 90 -7.03 7.10 -0.57
CA PRO A 90 -6.55 8.22 -1.40
C PRO A 90 -5.98 9.39 -0.59
N LEU A 91 -6.50 9.65 0.63
CA LEU A 91 -5.98 10.70 1.49
C LEU A 91 -4.51 10.45 1.85
N MET A 92 -4.12 9.18 2.03
CA MET A 92 -2.76 8.79 2.37
C MET A 92 -1.75 9.12 1.25
N CYS A 93 -2.19 9.21 -0.01
CA CYS A 93 -1.33 9.63 -1.12
C CYS A 93 -1.05 11.14 -1.13
N ILE A 94 -1.87 11.93 -0.45
CA ILE A 94 -1.86 13.41 -0.49
C ILE A 94 -1.34 14.00 0.82
N GLY A 95 -1.82 13.49 1.96
CA GLY A 95 -1.45 13.95 3.30
C GLY A 95 0.03 13.73 3.61
N GLU A 96 0.57 14.55 4.53
CA GLU A 96 1.96 14.47 5.02
C GLU A 96 3.02 14.47 3.88
N GLY A 97 2.73 15.24 2.83
CA GLY A 97 3.54 15.33 1.62
C GLY A 97 3.10 14.34 0.54
N THR A 98 2.75 14.85 -0.64
CA THR A 98 2.23 14.02 -1.73
C THR A 98 3.25 12.99 -2.21
N ASN A 99 2.77 11.96 -2.91
CA ASN A 99 3.65 10.91 -3.45
C ASN A 99 4.67 11.44 -4.47
N GLU A 100 4.39 12.55 -5.16
CA GLU A 100 5.35 13.27 -6.01
C GLU A 100 6.46 13.89 -5.17
N ILE A 101 6.10 14.57 -4.07
CA ILE A 101 7.06 15.16 -3.14
C ILE A 101 7.98 14.07 -2.56
N GLN A 102 7.41 12.95 -2.13
CA GLN A 102 8.20 11.83 -1.60
C GLN A 102 9.18 11.28 -2.63
N ARG A 103 8.75 11.07 -3.88
CA ARG A 103 9.64 10.63 -4.97
C ARG A 103 10.78 11.62 -5.22
N MET A 104 10.53 12.92 -5.15
CA MET A 104 11.60 13.93 -5.26
C MET A 104 12.58 13.90 -4.07
N ILE A 105 12.09 13.67 -2.84
CA ILE A 105 12.94 13.51 -1.65
C ILE A 105 13.84 12.27 -1.82
N ILE A 106 13.25 11.13 -2.20
CA ILE A 106 13.98 9.88 -2.45
C ILE A 106 15.08 10.09 -3.48
N ALA A 107 14.75 10.71 -4.62
CA ALA A 107 15.73 10.96 -5.69
C ALA A 107 16.89 11.84 -5.20
N ARG A 108 16.61 12.94 -4.49
CA ARG A 108 17.65 13.81 -3.92
C ARG A 108 18.57 13.08 -2.96
N GLN A 109 18.01 12.28 -2.05
CA GLN A 109 18.80 11.52 -1.08
C GLN A 109 19.64 10.43 -1.76
N LEU A 110 19.07 9.72 -2.74
CA LEU A 110 19.78 8.70 -3.50
C LEU A 110 21.01 9.27 -4.20
N ILE A 111 20.87 10.43 -4.87
CA ILE A 111 21.98 11.11 -5.56
C ILE A 111 23.03 11.59 -4.54
N ALA A 112 22.61 12.23 -3.44
CA ALA A 112 23.52 12.74 -2.43
C ALA A 112 24.37 11.65 -1.76
N ARG A 113 23.80 10.45 -1.57
CA ARG A 113 24.49 9.29 -0.97
C ARG A 113 25.42 8.57 -1.97
N ASN A 114 25.28 8.83 -3.27
CA ASN A 114 26.05 8.17 -4.34
C ASN A 114 26.64 9.21 -5.30
N PRO A 115 27.59 10.06 -4.83
CA PRO A 115 28.29 10.99 -5.71
C PRO A 115 29.14 10.22 -6.74
N ALA A 116 29.24 10.77 -7.95
CA ALA A 116 30.10 10.25 -9.01
C ALA A 116 31.59 10.37 -8.68
#